data_AF-A0A3N5FYE1-F1
#
_entry.id   AF-A0A3N5FYE1-F1
#
_cell.length_a   1.000
_cell.length_b   1.000
_cell.length_c   1.000
_cell.angle_alpha   90.00
_cell.angle_beta   90.00
_cell.angle_gamma   90.00
#
_symmetry.space_group_name_H-M   'P 1'
#
loop_
_entity.id
_entity.type
_entity.pdbx_description
1 polymer ?
#
loop_
_entity_poly.entity_id
_entity_poly.type
_entity_poly.pdbx_seq_one_letter_code
_entity_poly.pdbx_strand_id
1 'polypeptide(L)'
;MSAVFGGRRPGSVRGAGSGRGLGLWVLAVAMAAALPGAAGAQPFDSWLDFAGNPTHGYVRVPHSAALNPTGAFTFEAWVSISNNATGEDCRTIAGKNFLQSFWFGQCNVSGQPTLRSYLKGGASARSGGVIPRNVWTHVAVVFNGTRRLHYINGEVAGDFPETGPLTTSTNEFRIGRDDSWQFTPDGDIDEVRLWNVARTTAQIRSTINRRITGPQPGLVAVWPLNGNGNEIIAGRNGSIMGAGVFPQTFAAVFSCGASTATTLCLQDRFQIRAFWRTSPAGNPPDGNAMTVPVANPGSGLFWFFSANNWEIMVKALNGCGLNDRYWIFSAATTNVFYRLEVLDVREAQQKIYFNYPGPPAPAVTDTDAFATCP
;
A
#
# COMPACT_ATOMS: atom_id res chain seq x y z
N MET A 1 -68.92 -31.59 41.76
CA MET A 1 -68.30 -32.93 41.79
C MET A 1 -66.79 -32.67 41.79
N SER A 2 -66.07 -32.57 42.91
CA SER A 2 -65.93 -33.51 44.06
C SER A 2 -65.16 -34.77 43.63
N ALA A 3 -64.10 -35.26 44.29
CA ALA A 3 -63.58 -35.10 45.67
C ALA A 3 -62.07 -34.63 45.70
N VAL A 4 -61.38 -34.12 46.74
CA VAL A 4 -61.20 -34.45 48.20
C VAL A 4 -60.55 -35.84 48.40
N PHE A 5 -59.44 -36.14 49.12
CA PHE A 5 -58.65 -35.58 50.27
C PHE A 5 -57.11 -35.58 49.96
N GLY A 6 -56.13 -35.16 50.80
CA GLY A 6 -56.11 -34.35 52.04
C GLY A 6 -55.30 -34.91 53.26
N GLY A 7 -54.03 -34.52 53.52
CA GLY A 7 -53.34 -34.85 54.81
C GLY A 7 -51.81 -34.63 55.01
N ARG A 8 -51.45 -33.83 56.04
CA ARG A 8 -50.28 -33.86 56.98
C ARG A 8 -48.78 -33.68 56.53
N ARG A 9 -48.28 -32.46 56.79
CA ARG A 9 -47.19 -32.03 57.73
C ARG A 9 -45.71 -32.54 57.58
N PRO A 10 -44.71 -31.80 58.15
CA PRO A 10 -43.41 -31.62 57.51
C PRO A 10 -42.23 -32.40 58.11
N GLY A 11 -41.16 -32.54 57.31
CA GLY A 11 -39.82 -32.92 57.78
C GLY A 11 -38.75 -32.07 57.09
N SER A 12 -37.96 -31.34 57.88
CA SER A 12 -36.84 -30.53 57.38
C SER A 12 -35.53 -31.29 57.45
N VAL A 13 -34.79 -31.39 56.34
CA VAL A 13 -33.33 -31.58 56.37
C VAL A 13 -32.70 -30.66 55.33
N ARG A 14 -31.65 -29.93 55.74
CA ARG A 14 -30.89 -29.04 54.87
C ARG A 14 -29.96 -29.86 53.97
N GLY A 15 -29.98 -29.60 52.67
CA GLY A 15 -28.96 -30.07 51.72
C GLY A 15 -28.50 -28.89 50.88
N ALA A 16 -27.26 -28.44 51.06
CA ALA A 16 -26.71 -27.33 50.29
C ALA A 16 -26.30 -27.80 48.88
N GLY A 17 -26.56 -26.97 47.88
CA GLY A 17 -26.31 -27.32 46.47
C GLY A 17 -26.61 -26.17 45.52
N SER A 18 -26.00 -25.00 45.74
CA SER A 18 -26.21 -23.81 44.91
C SER A 18 -25.49 -23.93 43.56
N GLY A 19 -26.01 -24.79 42.68
CA GLY A 19 -25.62 -24.84 41.27
C GLY A 19 -26.09 -23.61 40.50
N ARG A 20 -25.43 -22.46 40.71
CA ARG A 20 -25.63 -21.28 39.86
C ARG A 20 -25.04 -21.56 38.48
N GLY A 21 -25.90 -21.98 37.55
CA GLY A 21 -25.57 -21.99 36.13
C GLY A 21 -25.27 -20.58 35.65
N LEU A 22 -23.99 -20.23 35.58
CA LEU A 22 -23.50 -19.05 34.89
C LEU A 22 -23.78 -19.24 33.40
N GLY A 23 -24.86 -18.66 32.92
CA GLY A 23 -25.13 -18.55 31.48
C GLY A 23 -24.03 -17.70 30.84
N LEU A 24 -23.07 -18.35 30.19
CA LEU A 24 -22.12 -17.68 29.32
C LEU A 24 -22.90 -17.09 28.14
N TRP A 25 -23.19 -15.79 28.22
CA TRP A 25 -23.48 -14.99 27.05
C TRP A 25 -22.21 -14.86 26.23
N VAL A 26 -21.96 -15.87 25.38
CA VAL A 26 -20.97 -15.74 24.31
C VAL A 26 -21.50 -14.68 23.36
N LEU A 27 -21.04 -13.45 23.57
CA LEU A 27 -21.09 -12.39 22.58
C LEU A 27 -20.32 -12.88 21.36
N ALA A 28 -21.05 -13.50 20.43
CA ALA A 28 -20.56 -13.78 19.10
C ALA A 28 -20.31 -12.42 18.44
N VAL A 29 -19.08 -11.93 18.58
CA VAL A 29 -18.56 -10.84 17.74
C VAL A 29 -18.56 -11.41 16.34
N ALA A 30 -19.63 -11.12 15.60
CA ALA A 30 -19.65 -11.32 14.17
C ALA A 30 -18.54 -10.43 13.60
N MET A 31 -17.38 -11.03 13.36
CA MET A 31 -16.45 -10.47 12.39
C MET A 31 -17.22 -10.43 11.09
N ALA A 32 -17.77 -9.26 10.77
CA ALA A 32 -18.18 -8.94 9.42
C ALA A 32 -16.91 -9.09 8.58
N ALA A 33 -16.77 -10.26 7.94
CA ALA A 33 -15.84 -10.46 6.86
C ALA A 33 -16.30 -9.51 5.77
N ALA A 34 -15.79 -8.28 5.82
CA ALA A 34 -16.00 -7.29 4.79
C ALA A 34 -15.59 -7.98 3.49
N LEU A 35 -16.55 -8.19 2.59
CA LEU A 35 -16.26 -8.61 1.23
C LEU A 35 -15.11 -7.72 0.75
N PRO A 36 -14.05 -8.28 0.15
CA PRO A 36 -12.94 -7.47 -0.34
C PRO A 36 -13.52 -6.45 -1.31
N GLY A 37 -13.63 -5.21 -0.85
CA GLY A 37 -14.15 -4.12 -1.66
C GLY A 37 -13.27 -3.94 -2.89
N ALA A 38 -13.86 -3.36 -3.94
CA ALA A 38 -13.20 -3.06 -5.20
C ALA A 38 -11.72 -2.74 -5.03
N ALA A 39 -10.85 -3.51 -5.69
CA ALA A 39 -9.44 -3.16 -5.78
C ALA A 39 -9.32 -1.92 -6.67
N GLY A 40 -8.79 -0.83 -6.11
CA GLY A 40 -8.39 0.37 -6.84
C GLY A 40 -6.89 0.39 -7.09
N ALA A 41 -6.42 1.11 -8.10
CA ALA A 41 -5.01 1.19 -8.41
C ALA A 41 -4.28 2.40 -7.85
N GLN A 42 -2.98 2.15 -7.71
CA GLN A 42 -1.99 2.99 -7.06
C GLN A 42 -1.11 3.69 -8.10
N PRO A 43 -0.64 4.93 -7.85
CA PRO A 43 -1.03 5.83 -6.75
C PRO A 43 -2.52 6.21 -6.83
N PHE A 44 -3.18 6.54 -5.73
CA PHE A 44 -4.61 6.91 -5.73
C PHE A 44 -4.83 8.40 -5.96
N ASP A 45 -5.83 8.77 -6.78
CA ASP A 45 -6.12 10.15 -7.22
C ASP A 45 -4.86 10.92 -7.70
N SER A 46 -4.27 11.76 -6.85
CA SER A 46 -3.08 12.55 -7.15
C SER A 46 -2.02 12.40 -6.06
N TRP A 47 -0.76 12.50 -6.47
CA TRP A 47 0.42 12.28 -5.63
C TRP A 47 1.30 13.53 -5.58
N LEU A 48 2.20 13.58 -4.59
CA LEU A 48 3.16 14.68 -4.47
C LEU A 48 4.45 14.34 -5.22
N ASP A 49 4.88 15.21 -6.12
CA ASP A 49 6.24 15.22 -6.67
C ASP A 49 7.13 16.14 -5.81
N PHE A 50 8.30 15.62 -5.44
CA PHE A 50 9.29 16.32 -4.64
C PHE A 50 10.19 17.27 -5.47
N ALA A 51 10.17 17.16 -6.79
CA ALA A 51 10.91 17.98 -7.77
C ALA A 51 12.44 18.01 -7.61
N GLY A 52 13.02 17.10 -6.81
CA GLY A 52 14.46 16.85 -6.76
C GLY A 52 15.33 18.02 -6.26
N ASN A 53 16.54 18.11 -6.81
CA ASN A 53 17.55 19.14 -6.56
C ASN A 53 17.57 20.08 -7.78
N PRO A 54 17.51 21.42 -7.64
CA PRO A 54 17.64 22.25 -6.42
C PRO A 54 16.32 22.65 -5.75
N THR A 55 15.21 22.04 -6.16
CA THR A 55 13.85 22.48 -5.82
C THR A 55 13.42 22.10 -4.40
N HIS A 56 13.90 20.95 -3.92
CA HIS A 56 13.79 20.43 -2.55
C HIS A 56 12.37 20.47 -1.95
N GLY A 57 11.38 19.94 -2.68
CA GLY A 57 10.00 19.79 -2.22
C GLY A 57 9.85 18.76 -1.09
N TYR A 58 9.06 19.07 -0.06
CA TYR A 58 8.77 18.13 1.04
C TYR A 58 7.51 18.53 1.81
N VAL A 59 6.94 17.60 2.58
CA VAL A 59 5.89 17.91 3.56
C VAL A 59 6.50 18.03 4.95
N ARG A 60 6.15 19.10 5.66
CA ARG A 60 6.55 19.37 7.04
C ARG A 60 5.35 19.24 7.97
N VAL A 61 5.34 18.20 8.79
CA VAL A 61 4.30 17.94 9.80
C VAL A 61 4.82 18.39 11.17
N PRO A 62 4.08 19.27 11.89
CA PRO A 62 4.44 19.69 13.24
C PRO A 62 4.69 18.52 14.18
N HIS A 63 5.52 18.73 15.20
CA HIS A 63 5.80 17.68 16.17
C HIS A 63 4.51 17.19 16.86
N SER A 64 4.35 15.87 16.92
CA SER A 64 3.36 15.18 17.75
C SER A 64 4.00 13.95 18.36
N ALA A 65 3.78 13.72 19.66
CA ALA A 65 4.28 12.54 20.36
C ALA A 65 3.72 11.23 19.78
N ALA A 66 2.52 11.26 19.19
CA ALA A 66 1.93 10.10 18.51
C ALA A 66 2.71 9.68 17.25
N LEU A 67 3.52 10.58 16.66
CA LEU A 67 4.40 10.29 15.53
C LEU A 67 5.78 9.77 15.97
N ASN A 68 5.96 9.42 17.24
CA ASN A 68 7.12 8.69 17.75
C ASN A 68 6.70 7.24 18.06
N PRO A 69 7.07 6.25 17.24
CA PRO A 69 6.91 4.84 17.60
C PRO A 69 7.73 4.50 18.84
N THR A 70 7.09 3.95 19.87
CA THR A 70 7.74 3.51 21.13
C THR A 70 7.74 2.00 21.33
N GLY A 71 7.10 1.24 20.43
CA GLY A 71 6.97 -0.21 20.48
C GLY A 71 6.85 -0.81 19.09
N ALA A 72 6.01 -1.84 18.93
CA ALA A 72 5.72 -2.39 17.61
C ALA A 72 5.07 -1.32 16.71
N PHE A 73 5.45 -1.27 15.43
CA PHE A 73 4.94 -0.27 14.49
C PHE A 73 5.10 -0.72 13.04
N THR A 74 4.41 -0.03 12.12
CA THR A 74 4.60 -0.17 10.67
C THR A 74 4.58 1.20 10.00
N PHE A 75 5.56 1.47 9.15
CA PHE A 75 5.56 2.57 8.19
C PHE A 75 5.30 2.03 6.79
N GLU A 76 4.46 2.68 5.99
CA GLU A 76 4.20 2.32 4.59
C GLU A 76 4.12 3.57 3.72
N ALA A 77 4.49 3.47 2.44
CA ALA A 77 4.30 4.51 1.43
C ALA A 77 4.32 3.90 0.02
N TRP A 78 3.71 4.58 -0.95
CA TRP A 78 3.99 4.38 -2.37
C TRP A 78 5.01 5.39 -2.83
N VAL A 79 6.01 4.95 -3.59
CA VAL A 79 7.07 5.84 -4.13
C VAL A 79 7.43 5.49 -5.56
N SER A 80 7.81 6.50 -6.35
CA SER A 80 8.44 6.35 -7.67
C SER A 80 9.63 7.29 -7.73
N ILE A 81 10.85 6.80 -7.43
CA ILE A 81 12.04 7.64 -7.26
C ILE A 81 13.00 7.46 -8.43
N SER A 82 13.46 8.56 -9.03
CA SER A 82 14.30 8.56 -10.24
C SER A 82 15.80 8.56 -9.95
N ASN A 83 16.23 8.98 -8.75
CA ASN A 83 17.63 9.32 -8.45
C ASN A 83 18.62 8.20 -8.80
N ASN A 84 19.41 8.46 -9.83
CA ASN A 84 20.61 7.69 -10.18
C ASN A 84 21.85 8.38 -9.58
N ALA A 85 22.62 7.65 -8.80
CA ALA A 85 23.91 8.11 -8.30
C ALA A 85 24.91 6.96 -8.21
N THR A 86 26.17 7.28 -8.50
CA THR A 86 27.33 6.44 -8.24
C THR A 86 27.79 6.65 -6.80
N GLY A 87 28.27 5.58 -6.13
CA GLY A 87 28.59 5.64 -4.70
C GLY A 87 27.33 5.59 -3.82
N GLU A 88 27.46 6.01 -2.56
CA GLU A 88 26.35 6.06 -1.61
C GLU A 88 25.58 7.39 -1.75
N ASP A 89 24.32 7.31 -2.17
CA ASP A 89 23.36 8.42 -2.19
C ASP A 89 22.09 7.94 -1.48
N CYS A 90 21.55 8.75 -0.58
CA CYS A 90 20.39 8.44 0.26
C CYS A 90 19.34 9.54 0.16
N ARG A 91 18.12 9.16 -0.23
CA ARG A 91 16.99 10.05 -0.52
C ARG A 91 15.84 9.75 0.43
N THR A 92 15.36 10.78 1.13
CA THR A 92 14.42 10.59 2.23
C THR A 92 13.00 10.35 1.72
N ILE A 93 12.39 9.24 2.12
CA ILE A 93 10.95 9.00 1.94
C ILE A 93 10.20 9.65 3.11
N ALA A 94 10.61 9.38 4.35
CA ALA A 94 10.13 10.09 5.54
C ALA A 94 11.10 9.97 6.72
N GLY A 95 11.07 10.91 7.66
CA GLY A 95 11.93 10.88 8.84
C GLY A 95 11.51 11.80 9.97
N LYS A 96 12.12 11.60 11.14
CA LYS A 96 11.92 12.40 12.35
C LYS A 96 13.25 12.68 13.05
N ASN A 97 14.20 13.22 12.29
CA ASN A 97 15.63 13.34 12.61
C ASN A 97 16.33 11.97 12.69
N PHE A 98 17.02 11.59 11.60
CA PHE A 98 17.67 10.27 11.49
C PHE A 98 18.79 10.04 12.51
N LEU A 99 19.41 11.11 13.04
CA LEU A 99 20.46 11.01 14.06
C LEU A 99 19.87 10.64 15.43
N GLN A 100 18.64 11.09 15.71
CA GLN A 100 18.00 10.95 17.02
C GLN A 100 16.94 9.83 17.09
N SER A 101 16.11 9.69 16.07
CA SER A 101 14.93 8.81 16.07
C SER A 101 14.94 7.87 14.86
N PHE A 102 14.03 8.05 13.91
CA PHE A 102 13.87 7.16 12.77
C PHE A 102 13.94 7.88 11.41
N TRP A 103 14.22 7.10 10.38
CA TRP A 103 14.28 7.54 8.99
C TRP A 103 14.01 6.36 8.05
N PHE A 104 13.34 6.64 6.94
CA PHE A 104 13.06 5.72 5.85
C PHE A 104 13.42 6.39 4.53
N GLY A 105 14.09 5.66 3.64
CA GLY A 105 14.47 6.22 2.35
C GLY A 105 15.11 5.23 1.40
N GLN A 106 15.33 5.68 0.17
CA GLN A 106 16.06 4.94 -0.84
C GLN A 106 17.54 5.29 -0.74
N CYS A 107 18.41 4.29 -0.54
CA CYS A 107 19.86 4.45 -0.61
C CYS A 107 20.46 3.59 -1.73
N ASN A 108 21.44 4.11 -2.47
CA ASN A 108 22.20 3.31 -3.40
C ASN A 108 23.18 2.39 -2.63
N VAL A 109 22.89 1.10 -2.60
CA VAL A 109 23.68 0.08 -1.88
C VAL A 109 24.16 -0.95 -2.90
N SER A 110 25.48 -1.14 -3.01
CA SER A 110 26.09 -2.04 -4.00
C SER A 110 25.61 -1.80 -5.45
N GLY A 111 25.36 -0.53 -5.81
CA GLY A 111 24.85 -0.12 -7.13
C GLY A 111 23.33 -0.26 -7.31
N GLN A 112 22.59 -0.71 -6.30
CA GLN A 112 21.14 -0.92 -6.35
C GLN A 112 20.38 0.11 -5.49
N PRO A 113 19.30 0.72 -6.02
CA PRO A 113 18.41 1.58 -5.25
C PRO A 113 17.66 0.73 -4.20
N THR A 114 18.04 0.83 -2.94
CA THR A 114 17.65 -0.10 -1.88
C THR A 114 16.90 0.63 -0.76
N LEU A 115 15.78 0.06 -0.28
CA LEU A 115 15.08 0.57 0.89
C LEU A 115 15.98 0.45 2.13
N ARG A 116 16.34 1.59 2.73
CA ARG A 116 17.08 1.70 3.99
C ARG A 116 16.19 2.30 5.07
N SER A 117 16.38 1.85 6.30
CA SER A 117 15.78 2.46 7.49
C SER A 117 16.77 2.63 8.64
N TYR A 118 16.44 3.59 9.51
CA TYR A 118 17.02 3.81 10.84
C TYR A 118 15.84 3.81 11.82
N LEU A 119 15.98 3.13 12.96
CA LEU A 119 14.93 3.01 14.00
C LEU A 119 15.38 3.52 15.38
N LYS A 120 16.69 3.73 15.56
CA LYS A 120 17.38 4.01 16.83
C LYS A 120 18.53 5.00 16.63
N GLY A 121 18.28 6.08 15.89
CA GLY A 121 19.29 7.07 15.53
C GLY A 121 20.34 6.57 14.51
N GLY A 122 21.36 7.40 14.26
CA GLY A 122 22.25 7.31 13.09
C GLY A 122 23.13 6.05 12.97
N ALA A 123 23.22 5.22 14.01
CA ALA A 123 23.95 3.94 13.97
C ALA A 123 23.07 2.72 13.61
N SER A 124 21.76 2.92 13.45
CA SER A 124 20.77 1.83 13.31
C SER A 124 20.42 1.44 11.87
N ALA A 125 21.28 1.77 10.90
CA ALA A 125 21.06 1.52 9.48
C ALA A 125 20.84 0.04 9.18
N ARG A 126 19.75 -0.31 8.48
CA ARG A 126 19.66 -1.57 7.72
C ARG A 126 19.01 -1.33 6.37
N SER A 127 19.48 -2.06 5.37
CA SER A 127 19.07 -1.93 3.97
C SER A 127 18.62 -3.30 3.46
N GLY A 128 17.48 -3.36 2.77
CA GLY A 128 16.92 -4.60 2.25
C GLY A 128 15.74 -4.31 1.32
N GLY A 129 15.73 -4.98 0.17
CA GLY A 129 14.77 -4.76 -0.90
C GLY A 129 15.16 -3.64 -1.86
N VAL A 130 15.13 -3.94 -3.16
CA VAL A 130 15.34 -2.96 -4.23
C VAL A 130 14.04 -2.20 -4.50
N ILE A 131 14.11 -0.87 -4.61
CA ILE A 131 13.05 0.01 -5.10
C ILE A 131 13.40 0.32 -6.56
N PRO A 132 12.75 -0.29 -7.56
CA PRO A 132 13.05 0.00 -8.97
C PRO A 132 12.79 1.48 -9.28
N ARG A 133 13.73 2.11 -10.00
CA ARG A 133 13.62 3.54 -10.33
C ARG A 133 12.53 3.79 -11.37
N ASN A 134 11.83 4.92 -11.24
CA ASN A 134 10.73 5.33 -12.13
C ASN A 134 9.61 4.27 -12.23
N VAL A 135 9.38 3.50 -11.17
CA VAL A 135 8.31 2.50 -11.07
C VAL A 135 7.65 2.63 -9.72
N TRP A 136 6.34 2.87 -9.72
CA TRP A 136 5.54 2.91 -8.50
C TRP A 136 5.69 1.62 -7.69
N THR A 137 6.22 1.79 -6.48
CA THR A 137 6.62 0.70 -5.59
C THR A 137 6.09 0.95 -4.20
N HIS A 138 5.36 0.00 -3.65
CA HIS A 138 4.97 0.03 -2.24
C HIS A 138 6.15 -0.38 -1.37
N VAL A 139 6.56 0.50 -0.47
CA VAL A 139 7.58 0.21 0.54
C VAL A 139 6.91 0.10 1.90
N ALA A 140 7.38 -0.84 2.74
CA ALA A 140 7.03 -0.83 4.15
C ALA A 140 8.18 -1.26 5.05
N VAL A 141 8.18 -0.74 6.28
CA VAL A 141 9.08 -1.17 7.35
C VAL A 141 8.25 -1.52 8.57
N VAL A 142 8.32 -2.78 8.99
CA VAL A 142 7.62 -3.32 10.16
C VAL A 142 8.65 -3.57 11.26
N PHE A 143 8.36 -3.15 12.49
CA PHE A 143 9.11 -3.55 13.67
C PHE A 143 8.17 -4.19 14.69
N ASN A 144 8.51 -5.39 15.19
CA ASN A 144 7.66 -6.14 16.12
C ASN A 144 8.25 -6.26 17.54
N GLY A 145 9.31 -5.51 17.86
CA GLY A 145 10.04 -5.60 19.13
C GLY A 145 11.21 -6.59 19.15
N THR A 146 11.25 -7.54 18.21
CA THR A 146 12.32 -8.56 18.09
C THR A 146 12.94 -8.68 16.70
N ARG A 147 12.26 -8.18 15.67
CA ARG A 147 12.69 -8.15 14.27
C ARG A 147 12.26 -6.86 13.59
N ARG A 148 13.08 -6.39 12.66
CA ARG A 148 12.74 -5.40 11.63
C ARG A 148 12.60 -6.12 10.29
N LEU A 149 11.44 -5.97 9.66
CA LEU A 149 11.16 -6.45 8.30
C LEU A 149 11.07 -5.27 7.34
N HIS A 150 11.69 -5.41 6.17
CA HIS A 150 11.51 -4.53 5.03
C HIS A 150 10.62 -5.22 4.00
N TYR A 151 9.72 -4.46 3.38
CA TYR A 151 8.85 -4.94 2.34
C TYR A 151 8.98 -4.11 1.06
N ILE A 152 8.99 -4.79 -0.08
CA ILE A 152 8.84 -4.23 -1.42
C ILE A 152 7.60 -4.88 -2.02
N ASN A 153 6.65 -4.09 -2.53
CA ASN A 153 5.42 -4.55 -3.15
C ASN A 153 4.75 -5.69 -2.36
N GLY A 154 4.54 -5.50 -1.05
CA GLY A 154 3.84 -6.46 -0.18
C GLY A 154 4.58 -7.77 0.12
N GLU A 155 5.89 -7.86 -0.16
CA GLU A 155 6.74 -9.03 0.14
C GLU A 155 7.96 -8.69 0.97
N VAL A 156 8.33 -9.61 1.87
CA VAL A 156 9.53 -9.47 2.72
C VAL A 156 10.76 -9.47 1.83
N ALA A 157 11.48 -8.34 1.82
CA ALA A 157 12.67 -8.10 1.04
C ALA A 157 13.92 -7.84 1.92
N GLY A 158 13.72 -7.81 3.24
CA GLY A 158 14.79 -7.84 4.25
C GLY A 158 14.20 -8.26 5.59
N ASP A 159 14.94 -9.06 6.36
CA ASP A 159 14.52 -9.55 7.67
C ASP A 159 15.72 -9.56 8.62
N PHE A 160 15.63 -8.77 9.69
CA PHE A 160 16.75 -8.48 10.57
C PHE A 160 16.36 -8.73 12.04
N PRO A 161 17.11 -9.56 12.80
CA PRO A 161 16.93 -9.65 14.23
C PRO A 161 17.32 -8.32 14.88
N GLU A 162 16.41 -7.77 15.69
CA GLU A 162 16.59 -6.46 16.28
C GLU A 162 15.72 -6.27 17.53
N THR A 163 16.36 -5.98 18.66
CA THR A 163 15.72 -5.78 19.96
C THR A 163 16.10 -4.41 20.55
N GLY A 164 15.55 -4.10 21.73
CA GLY A 164 15.82 -2.85 22.45
C GLY A 164 14.88 -1.70 22.05
N PRO A 165 14.85 -0.62 22.85
CA PRO A 165 13.90 0.47 22.69
C PRO A 165 14.11 1.23 21.37
N LEU A 166 13.01 1.72 20.81
CA LEU A 166 13.04 2.74 19.75
C LEU A 166 13.40 4.10 20.36
N THR A 167 14.11 4.94 19.61
CA THR A 167 14.42 6.30 20.06
C THR A 167 13.44 7.30 19.47
N THR A 168 13.14 8.36 20.23
CA THR A 168 12.14 9.37 19.88
C THR A 168 12.81 10.73 19.66
N SER A 169 12.13 11.65 18.98
CA SER A 169 12.59 13.03 18.84
C SER A 169 11.43 14.02 19.04
N THR A 170 11.76 15.21 19.56
CA THR A 170 10.86 16.37 19.61
C THR A 170 10.83 17.15 18.30
N ASN A 171 11.64 16.79 17.30
CA ASN A 171 11.66 17.44 15.99
C ASN A 171 10.38 17.13 15.19
N GLU A 172 10.18 17.89 14.12
CA GLU A 172 9.09 17.71 13.15
C GLU A 172 9.15 16.33 12.49
N PHE A 173 8.00 15.82 12.03
CA PHE A 173 7.99 14.70 11.08
C PHE A 173 8.00 15.27 9.67
N ARG A 174 8.81 14.71 8.77
CA ARG A 174 8.94 15.19 7.39
C ARG A 174 8.80 14.04 6.40
N ILE A 175 8.15 14.32 5.28
CA ILE A 175 7.94 13.40 4.14
C ILE A 175 8.69 14.02 2.95
N GLY A 176 9.56 13.25 2.28
CA GLY A 176 10.45 13.75 1.21
C GLY A 176 11.72 14.45 1.68
N ARG A 177 11.95 14.54 2.99
CA ARG A 177 13.13 15.18 3.60
C ARG A 177 13.25 14.73 5.05
N ASP A 178 14.44 14.81 5.63
CA ASP A 178 14.64 14.71 7.08
C ASP A 178 15.16 16.04 7.66
N ASP A 179 15.17 16.16 8.98
CA ASP A 179 15.74 17.33 9.64
C ASP A 179 17.27 17.37 9.61
N SER A 180 17.91 16.23 9.88
CA SER A 180 19.37 16.09 9.81
C SER A 180 19.86 15.54 8.47
N TRP A 181 19.00 14.92 7.65
CA TRP A 181 19.33 14.48 6.28
C TRP A 181 18.46 15.17 5.22
N GLN A 182 18.92 16.32 4.74
CA GLN A 182 18.11 17.24 3.94
C GLN A 182 18.06 16.92 2.44
N PHE A 183 18.40 15.68 2.05
CA PHE A 183 18.37 15.22 0.66
C PHE A 183 16.99 14.70 0.27
N THR A 184 16.32 15.54 -0.51
CA THR A 184 15.03 15.27 -1.14
C THR A 184 15.17 14.32 -2.34
N PRO A 185 14.23 13.37 -2.54
CA PRO A 185 14.17 12.57 -3.76
C PRO A 185 13.80 13.39 -4.99
N ASP A 186 14.19 12.90 -6.14
CA ASP A 186 13.62 13.27 -7.44
C ASP A 186 12.57 12.19 -7.76
N GLY A 187 11.32 12.61 -7.97
CA GLY A 187 10.17 11.73 -8.15
C GLY A 187 9.10 11.80 -7.05
N ASP A 188 8.20 10.83 -7.09
CA ASP A 188 6.84 10.90 -6.55
C ASP A 188 6.65 10.12 -5.23
N ILE A 189 5.66 10.55 -4.44
CA ILE A 189 5.17 9.84 -3.26
C ILE A 189 3.64 9.91 -3.11
N ASP A 190 3.04 8.84 -2.60
CA ASP A 190 1.62 8.75 -2.28
C ASP A 190 1.37 7.89 -1.01
N GLU A 191 0.21 8.08 -0.38
CA GLU A 191 -0.36 7.23 0.68
C GLU A 191 0.64 6.88 1.81
N VAL A 192 1.23 7.90 2.42
CA VAL A 192 2.14 7.71 3.56
C VAL A 192 1.33 7.33 4.79
N ARG A 193 1.60 6.15 5.34
CA ARG A 193 0.84 5.53 6.45
C ARG A 193 1.76 5.23 7.62
N LEU A 194 1.30 5.51 8.84
CA LEU A 194 1.96 5.11 10.09
C LEU A 194 1.00 4.35 10.99
N TRP A 195 1.44 3.22 11.52
CA TRP A 195 0.70 2.35 12.44
C TRP A 195 1.50 2.08 13.70
N ASN A 196 0.86 1.98 14.86
CA ASN A 196 1.48 1.59 16.14
C ASN A 196 1.34 0.07 16.42
N VAL A 197 1.21 -0.72 15.35
CA VAL A 197 1.17 -2.19 15.37
C VAL A 197 2.12 -2.73 14.31
N ALA A 198 2.71 -3.91 14.57
CA ALA A 198 3.43 -4.66 13.55
C ALA A 198 2.43 -5.37 12.63
N ARG A 199 2.21 -4.83 11.42
CA ARG A 199 1.29 -5.43 10.46
C ARG A 199 1.89 -6.70 9.87
N THR A 200 1.05 -7.72 9.70
CA THR A 200 1.45 -8.95 9.01
C THR A 200 1.51 -8.74 7.50
N THR A 201 2.24 -9.60 6.78
CA THR A 201 2.27 -9.63 5.31
C THR A 201 0.86 -9.67 4.71
N ALA A 202 -0.08 -10.40 5.32
CA ALA A 202 -1.46 -10.47 4.87
C ALA A 202 -2.23 -9.15 5.07
N GLN A 203 -1.98 -8.43 6.17
CA GLN A 203 -2.57 -7.12 6.43
C GLN A 203 -2.03 -6.04 5.48
N ILE A 204 -0.72 -6.02 5.22
CA ILE A 204 -0.11 -5.11 4.23
C ILE A 204 -0.79 -5.32 2.87
N ARG A 205 -0.81 -6.58 2.38
CA ARG A 205 -1.43 -6.97 1.11
C ARG A 205 -2.92 -6.68 1.03
N SER A 206 -3.68 -6.77 2.13
CA SER A 206 -5.13 -6.48 2.10
C SER A 206 -5.46 -4.99 1.91
N THR A 207 -4.48 -4.11 2.10
CA THR A 207 -4.59 -2.64 1.92
C THR A 207 -3.71 -2.08 0.81
N ILE A 208 -3.01 -2.93 0.05
CA ILE A 208 -2.07 -2.47 -0.99
C ILE A 208 -2.81 -1.97 -2.24
N ASN A 209 -3.94 -2.58 -2.62
CA ASN A 209 -4.83 -2.09 -3.69
C ASN A 209 -6.08 -1.36 -3.12
N ARG A 210 -6.02 -0.81 -1.89
CA ARG A 210 -7.18 -0.15 -1.27
C ARG A 210 -6.81 1.15 -0.56
N ARG A 211 -7.54 2.22 -0.86
CA ARG A 211 -7.44 3.50 -0.15
C ARG A 211 -7.93 3.32 1.29
N ILE A 212 -7.23 3.90 2.25
CA ILE A 212 -7.69 3.98 3.63
C ILE A 212 -8.47 5.28 3.76
N THR A 213 -9.79 5.20 3.95
CA THR A 213 -10.69 6.36 3.97
C THR A 213 -11.12 6.79 5.38
N GLY A 214 -10.56 6.17 6.42
CA GLY A 214 -10.88 6.50 7.81
C GLY A 214 -10.14 5.63 8.83
N PRO A 215 -10.40 5.84 10.13
CA PRO A 215 -9.68 5.17 11.23
C PRO A 215 -9.76 3.64 11.19
N GLN A 216 -8.64 2.99 11.52
CA GLN A 216 -8.54 1.53 11.68
C GLN A 216 -7.78 1.18 12.96
N PRO A 217 -7.99 -0.01 13.56
CA PRO A 217 -7.25 -0.42 14.75
C PRO A 217 -5.73 -0.36 14.54
N GLY A 218 -5.06 0.43 15.38
CA GLY A 218 -3.62 0.65 15.34
C GLY A 218 -3.11 1.61 14.27
N LEU A 219 -4.00 2.22 13.47
CA LEU A 219 -3.63 3.27 12.52
C LEU A 219 -3.39 4.58 13.26
N VAL A 220 -2.22 5.17 13.07
CA VAL A 220 -1.84 6.44 13.71
C VAL A 220 -2.15 7.61 12.79
N ALA A 221 -1.71 7.56 11.54
CA ALA A 221 -1.85 8.64 10.56
C ALA A 221 -1.85 8.12 9.12
N VAL A 222 -2.55 8.82 8.25
CA VAL A 222 -2.46 8.67 6.78
C VAL A 222 -2.40 10.05 6.15
N TRP A 223 -1.36 10.32 5.36
CA TRP A 223 -1.29 11.45 4.44
C TRP A 223 -1.57 10.91 3.03
N PRO A 224 -2.78 11.13 2.48
CA PRO A 224 -3.13 10.63 1.15
C PRO A 224 -2.54 11.47 0.02
N LEU A 225 -1.96 12.64 0.33
CA LEU A 225 -1.28 13.54 -0.62
C LEU A 225 -2.10 13.95 -1.87
N ASN A 226 -3.43 13.81 -1.80
CA ASN A 226 -4.39 14.29 -2.81
C ASN A 226 -4.43 15.83 -2.89
N GLY A 227 -3.45 16.45 -3.55
CA GLY A 227 -3.43 17.91 -3.79
C GLY A 227 -3.14 18.79 -2.57
N ASN A 228 -2.84 18.20 -1.41
CA ASN A 228 -2.48 18.91 -0.18
C ASN A 228 -1.76 17.98 0.82
N GLY A 229 -1.21 18.55 1.90
CA GLY A 229 -0.52 17.81 2.96
C GLY A 229 -1.39 17.35 4.14
N ASN A 230 -2.73 17.33 4.02
CA ASN A 230 -3.61 16.99 5.15
C ASN A 230 -3.54 15.51 5.55
N GLU A 231 -3.92 15.24 6.80
CA GLU A 231 -3.88 13.94 7.45
C GLU A 231 -5.28 13.53 7.89
N ILE A 232 -5.75 12.36 7.46
CA ILE A 232 -7.18 12.03 7.48
C ILE A 232 -7.66 11.24 8.71
N ILE A 233 -6.78 10.88 9.65
CA ILE A 233 -7.11 10.06 10.82
C ILE A 233 -7.26 10.89 12.10
N ALA A 234 -6.38 11.87 12.34
CA ALA A 234 -6.44 12.72 13.53
C ALA A 234 -5.97 14.17 13.29
N GLY A 235 -5.98 14.64 12.04
CA GLY A 235 -5.69 16.04 11.69
C GLY A 235 -4.23 16.47 11.89
N ARG A 236 -3.27 15.54 11.84
CA ARG A 236 -1.83 15.85 11.89
C ARG A 236 -1.31 16.38 10.54
N ASN A 237 -1.95 17.44 10.08
CA ASN A 237 -1.74 18.04 8.78
C ASN A 237 -0.30 18.55 8.62
N GLY A 238 0.27 18.34 7.45
CA GLY A 238 1.55 18.89 7.04
C GLY A 238 1.38 20.10 6.12
N SER A 239 2.33 21.02 6.20
CA SER A 239 2.51 22.08 5.19
C SER A 239 3.46 21.59 4.11
N ILE A 240 3.16 21.89 2.85
CA ILE A 240 4.09 21.65 1.73
C ILE A 240 5.13 22.77 1.73
N MET A 241 6.38 22.39 1.53
CA MET A 241 7.56 23.24 1.63
C MET A 241 8.45 23.05 0.39
N GLY A 242 9.26 24.06 0.06
CA GLY A 242 9.97 24.11 -1.23
C GLY A 242 8.97 24.28 -2.38
N ALA A 243 9.31 23.81 -3.57
CA ALA A 243 8.33 23.60 -4.64
C ALA A 243 8.03 22.11 -4.83
N GLY A 244 7.56 21.48 -3.75
CA GLY A 244 6.80 20.24 -3.87
C GLY A 244 5.50 20.56 -4.59
N VAL A 245 5.25 19.88 -5.71
CA VAL A 245 4.13 20.16 -6.61
C VAL A 245 3.26 18.92 -6.76
N PHE A 246 1.98 19.13 -7.06
CA PHE A 246 1.11 18.07 -7.56
C PHE A 246 1.20 18.11 -9.07
N PRO A 247 1.73 17.06 -9.73
CA PRO A 247 1.93 17.07 -11.17
C PRO A 247 0.66 17.49 -11.90
N GLN A 248 0.74 18.62 -12.59
CA GLN A 248 -0.28 19.01 -13.56
C GLN A 248 0.05 18.21 -14.83
N THR A 249 -0.79 17.24 -15.17
CA THR A 249 -0.61 16.52 -16.44
C THR A 249 -1.02 17.44 -17.59
N PHE A 250 -0.24 17.40 -18.66
CA PHE A 250 -0.54 18.13 -19.88
C PHE A 250 -0.91 17.10 -20.93
N ALA A 251 -2.14 17.18 -21.42
CA ALA A 251 -2.66 16.29 -22.44
C ALA A 251 -1.79 16.33 -23.70
N ALA A 252 -0.96 15.31 -23.86
CA ALA A 252 -0.18 15.09 -25.06
C ALA A 252 -0.93 14.15 -25.99
N VAL A 253 -0.89 14.42 -27.29
CA VAL A 253 -1.56 13.60 -28.31
C VAL A 253 -0.73 12.36 -28.63
N PHE A 254 -0.55 11.50 -27.62
CA PHE A 254 0.08 10.19 -27.75
C PHE A 254 -0.98 9.09 -27.92
N SER A 255 -0.59 8.08 -28.68
CA SER A 255 -1.30 6.83 -28.89
C SER A 255 -0.39 5.70 -28.40
N CYS A 256 -0.96 4.66 -27.78
CA CYS A 256 -0.20 3.46 -27.42
C CYS A 256 0.04 2.52 -28.62
N GLY A 257 -0.38 2.89 -29.83
CA GLY A 257 -0.14 2.18 -31.08
C GLY A 257 -0.90 0.86 -31.19
N ALA A 258 -0.29 -0.11 -31.88
CA ALA A 258 -0.82 -1.47 -31.94
C ALA A 258 -0.44 -2.27 -30.68
N SER A 259 -1.33 -3.17 -30.25
CA SER A 259 -0.98 -4.15 -29.22
C SER A 259 0.18 -5.04 -29.69
N THR A 260 1.14 -5.32 -28.79
CA THR A 260 2.28 -6.21 -29.02
C THR A 260 2.09 -7.54 -28.30
N ALA A 261 3.06 -8.46 -28.43
CA ALA A 261 3.02 -9.77 -27.78
C ALA A 261 2.95 -9.73 -26.24
N THR A 262 3.35 -8.63 -25.59
CA THR A 262 3.37 -8.47 -24.11
C THR A 262 2.64 -7.21 -23.61
N THR A 263 2.03 -6.45 -24.51
CA THR A 263 1.43 -5.14 -24.19
C THR A 263 0.13 -4.97 -24.97
N LEU A 264 -0.98 -4.74 -24.26
CA LEU A 264 -2.23 -4.30 -24.89
C LEU A 264 -2.19 -2.78 -25.06
N CYS A 265 -2.75 -2.29 -26.17
CA CYS A 265 -3.17 -0.90 -26.32
C CYS A 265 -4.71 -0.89 -26.42
N LEU A 266 -5.38 -0.33 -25.42
CA LEU A 266 -6.83 -0.16 -25.39
C LEU A 266 -7.20 1.32 -25.55
N GLN A 267 -8.33 1.59 -26.22
CA GLN A 267 -8.89 2.93 -26.48
C GLN A 267 -7.91 3.92 -27.14
N ASP A 268 -6.87 3.42 -27.84
CA ASP A 268 -5.79 4.25 -28.40
C ASP A 268 -5.10 5.16 -27.36
N ARG A 269 -5.09 4.71 -26.09
CA ARG A 269 -4.73 5.52 -24.91
C ARG A 269 -4.09 4.72 -23.77
N PHE A 270 -4.65 3.56 -23.44
CA PHE A 270 -4.22 2.78 -22.27
C PHE A 270 -3.27 1.66 -22.70
N GLN A 271 -1.99 1.85 -22.41
CA GLN A 271 -0.97 0.82 -22.54
C GLN A 271 -1.03 -0.09 -21.30
N ILE A 272 -1.33 -1.37 -21.48
CA ILE A 272 -1.48 -2.33 -20.38
C ILE A 272 -0.44 -3.44 -20.49
N ARG A 273 0.25 -3.70 -19.39
CA ARG A 273 1.23 -4.80 -19.25
C ARG A 273 0.86 -5.61 -18.01
N ALA A 274 1.07 -6.91 -18.07
CA ALA A 274 0.99 -7.76 -16.89
C ALA A 274 2.30 -8.54 -16.70
N PHE A 275 2.66 -8.74 -15.44
CA PHE A 275 3.81 -9.52 -15.00
C PHE A 275 3.34 -10.58 -14.01
N TRP A 276 3.96 -11.75 -14.00
CA TRP A 276 3.52 -12.88 -13.18
C TRP A 276 4.71 -13.67 -12.62
N ARG A 277 4.48 -14.41 -11.53
CA ARG A 277 5.39 -15.46 -11.05
C ARG A 277 4.68 -16.46 -10.14
N THR A 278 5.24 -17.65 -10.03
CA THR A 278 4.77 -18.74 -9.17
C THR A 278 5.54 -18.84 -7.85
N SER A 279 6.72 -18.25 -7.76
CA SER A 279 7.54 -18.15 -6.53
C SER A 279 7.32 -16.82 -5.79
N PRO A 280 7.73 -16.71 -4.52
CA PRO A 280 7.93 -15.40 -3.86
C PRO A 280 8.91 -14.51 -4.64
N ALA A 281 8.88 -13.20 -4.41
CA ALA A 281 9.84 -12.27 -5.01
C ALA A 281 11.30 -12.72 -4.80
N GLY A 282 12.08 -12.72 -5.88
CA GLY A 282 13.44 -13.25 -5.90
C GLY A 282 13.93 -13.49 -7.33
N ASN A 283 14.75 -14.52 -7.50
CA ASN A 283 15.27 -14.99 -8.78
C ASN A 283 14.55 -16.32 -9.13
N PRO A 284 13.91 -16.49 -10.31
CA PRO A 284 13.86 -15.56 -11.45
C PRO A 284 13.01 -14.31 -11.20
N PRO A 285 13.30 -13.19 -11.91
CA PRO A 285 12.45 -12.01 -11.92
C PRO A 285 11.08 -12.31 -12.56
N ASP A 286 10.10 -11.43 -12.32
CA ASP A 286 8.74 -11.58 -12.83
C ASP A 286 8.71 -11.80 -14.35
N GLY A 287 8.01 -12.85 -14.78
CA GLY A 287 7.79 -13.15 -16.19
C GLY A 287 6.82 -12.14 -16.81
N ASN A 288 7.04 -11.75 -18.07
CA ASN A 288 6.04 -11.00 -18.80
C ASN A 288 4.83 -11.91 -19.08
N ALA A 289 3.62 -11.39 -18.85
CA ALA A 289 2.42 -11.99 -19.40
C ALA A 289 2.35 -11.68 -20.90
N MET A 290 1.72 -12.58 -21.64
CA MET A 290 1.63 -12.52 -23.10
C MET A 290 0.19 -12.22 -23.50
N THR A 291 0.00 -11.41 -24.54
CA THR A 291 -1.34 -11.01 -25.01
C THR A 291 -2.02 -12.15 -25.78
N VAL A 292 -3.35 -12.22 -25.70
CA VAL A 292 -4.15 -13.05 -26.62
C VAL A 292 -4.51 -12.18 -27.83
N PRO A 293 -4.30 -12.64 -29.09
CA PRO A 293 -4.57 -11.89 -30.31
C PRO A 293 -6.07 -11.83 -30.68
N VAL A 294 -6.92 -11.53 -29.69
CA VAL A 294 -8.37 -11.31 -29.83
C VAL A 294 -8.83 -10.01 -29.14
N ALA A 295 -7.87 -9.18 -28.71
CA ALA A 295 -8.17 -7.90 -28.09
C ALA A 295 -8.94 -6.99 -29.06
N ASN A 296 -9.98 -6.35 -28.53
CA ASN A 296 -10.72 -5.29 -29.21
C ASN A 296 -10.41 -3.94 -28.53
N PRO A 297 -10.79 -2.78 -29.11
CA PRO A 297 -10.41 -1.48 -28.56
C PRO A 297 -10.81 -1.25 -27.09
N GLY A 298 -11.81 -1.94 -26.53
CA GLY A 298 -12.22 -1.78 -25.12
C GLY A 298 -11.82 -2.94 -24.19
N SER A 299 -11.25 -4.03 -24.68
CA SER A 299 -10.97 -5.22 -23.87
C SER A 299 -9.86 -6.10 -24.44
N GLY A 300 -9.04 -6.67 -23.56
CA GLY A 300 -8.02 -7.65 -23.94
C GLY A 300 -7.82 -8.74 -22.88
N LEU A 301 -6.98 -9.71 -23.23
CA LEU A 301 -6.69 -10.90 -22.43
C LEU A 301 -5.18 -11.14 -22.36
N PHE A 302 -4.73 -11.68 -21.24
CA PHE A 302 -3.37 -12.16 -21.04
C PHE A 302 -3.35 -13.65 -20.66
N TRP A 303 -2.27 -14.33 -21.05
CA TRP A 303 -1.89 -15.66 -20.59
C TRP A 303 -0.46 -15.63 -20.01
N PHE A 304 -0.17 -16.57 -19.11
CA PHE A 304 1.14 -16.67 -18.43
C PHE A 304 1.96 -17.86 -18.95
N PHE A 305 1.37 -19.06 -18.93
CA PHE A 305 2.08 -20.32 -19.18
C PHE A 305 1.91 -20.84 -20.60
N SER A 306 0.74 -20.64 -21.22
CA SER A 306 0.40 -21.15 -22.55
C SER A 306 -0.74 -20.36 -23.15
N ALA A 307 -0.73 -20.14 -24.46
CA ALA A 307 -1.76 -19.40 -25.19
C ALA A 307 -3.19 -20.00 -25.09
N ASN A 308 -3.31 -21.27 -24.67
CA ASN A 308 -4.58 -21.96 -24.45
C ASN A 308 -5.08 -21.90 -22.98
N ASN A 309 -4.33 -21.24 -22.08
CA ASN A 309 -4.71 -21.06 -20.68
C ASN A 309 -4.64 -19.56 -20.34
N TRP A 310 -5.78 -18.88 -20.43
CA TRP A 310 -5.90 -17.44 -20.18
C TRP A 310 -6.06 -17.17 -18.69
N GLU A 311 -5.43 -16.09 -18.23
CA GLU A 311 -5.19 -15.84 -16.79
C GLU A 311 -5.78 -14.50 -16.32
N ILE A 312 -5.78 -13.48 -17.19
CA ILE A 312 -6.36 -12.15 -16.89
C ILE A 312 -7.19 -11.68 -18.09
N MET A 313 -8.41 -11.21 -17.84
CA MET A 313 -9.19 -10.35 -18.73
C MET A 313 -9.20 -8.93 -18.19
N VAL A 314 -8.91 -7.94 -19.04
CA VAL A 314 -8.90 -6.51 -18.69
C VAL A 314 -9.76 -5.68 -19.64
N LYS A 315 -10.41 -4.64 -19.11
CA LYS A 315 -11.15 -3.62 -19.87
C LYS A 315 -10.70 -2.23 -19.45
N ALA A 316 -10.63 -1.33 -20.42
CA ALA A 316 -10.52 0.11 -20.20
C ALA A 316 -11.73 0.80 -20.83
N LEU A 317 -12.50 1.54 -20.03
CA LEU A 317 -13.77 2.14 -20.43
C LEU A 317 -13.74 3.66 -20.22
N ASN A 318 -14.34 4.40 -21.15
CA ASN A 318 -14.60 5.82 -20.99
C ASN A 318 -15.85 6.01 -20.11
N GLY A 319 -15.66 6.47 -18.87
CA GLY A 319 -16.72 6.82 -17.92
C GLY A 319 -16.89 8.34 -17.73
N CYS A 320 -16.28 9.17 -18.58
CA CYS A 320 -16.24 10.63 -18.37
C CYS A 320 -17.64 11.26 -18.26
N GLY A 321 -18.60 10.78 -19.06
CA GLY A 321 -20.00 11.22 -18.99
C GLY A 321 -20.80 10.75 -17.77
N LEU A 322 -20.18 10.02 -16.83
CA LEU A 322 -20.83 9.47 -15.63
C LEU A 322 -20.21 9.98 -14.33
N ASN A 323 -18.88 10.00 -14.22
CA ASN A 323 -18.18 10.47 -13.01
C ASN A 323 -16.84 11.19 -13.29
N ASP A 324 -16.62 11.69 -14.51
CA ASP A 324 -15.36 12.36 -14.88
C ASP A 324 -14.11 11.46 -14.73
N ARG A 325 -14.25 10.16 -15.06
CA ARG A 325 -13.17 9.17 -14.96
C ARG A 325 -13.09 8.24 -16.16
N TYR A 326 -11.90 7.73 -16.45
CA TYR A 326 -11.76 6.44 -17.13
C TYR A 326 -11.71 5.31 -16.11
N TRP A 327 -12.31 4.18 -16.48
CA TRP A 327 -12.49 3.03 -15.59
C TRP A 327 -11.66 1.84 -16.05
N ILE A 328 -11.12 1.09 -15.09
CA ILE A 328 -10.43 -0.17 -15.33
C ILE A 328 -11.17 -1.30 -14.63
N PHE A 329 -11.48 -2.34 -15.41
CA PHE A 329 -12.02 -3.59 -14.88
C PHE A 329 -11.06 -4.72 -15.19
N SER A 330 -10.82 -5.59 -14.22
CA SER A 330 -10.02 -6.80 -14.43
C SER A 330 -10.64 -7.98 -13.68
N ALA A 331 -10.71 -9.11 -14.34
CA ALA A 331 -11.05 -10.40 -13.74
C ALA A 331 -9.96 -11.40 -14.10
N ALA A 332 -9.52 -12.19 -13.14
CA ALA A 332 -8.44 -13.14 -13.34
C ALA A 332 -8.85 -14.55 -12.87
N THR A 333 -8.53 -15.54 -13.69
CA THR A 333 -8.81 -16.97 -13.50
C THR A 333 -7.68 -17.68 -12.73
N THR A 334 -6.87 -16.89 -12.01
CA THR A 334 -5.58 -17.30 -11.47
C THR A 334 -5.47 -17.12 -9.96
N ASN A 335 -4.55 -17.86 -9.34
CA ASN A 335 -4.18 -17.73 -7.94
C ASN A 335 -2.66 -17.46 -7.75
N VAL A 336 -1.93 -17.18 -8.83
CA VAL A 336 -0.50 -16.85 -8.79
C VAL A 336 -0.29 -15.34 -8.60
N PHE A 337 0.95 -14.92 -8.30
CA PHE A 337 1.25 -13.50 -8.25
C PHE A 337 1.07 -12.89 -9.63
N TYR A 338 0.39 -11.74 -9.71
CA TYR A 338 0.53 -10.86 -10.86
C TYR A 338 0.58 -9.39 -10.46
N ARG A 339 1.25 -8.60 -11.28
CA ARG A 339 1.19 -7.14 -11.29
C ARG A 339 0.64 -6.69 -12.63
N LEU A 340 -0.50 -6.00 -12.63
CA LEU A 340 -1.11 -5.40 -13.80
C LEU A 340 -0.81 -3.89 -13.77
N GLU A 341 -0.11 -3.40 -14.77
CA GLU A 341 0.23 -2.00 -14.97
C GLU A 341 -0.60 -1.43 -16.11
N VAL A 342 -1.29 -0.32 -15.87
CA VAL A 342 -2.03 0.46 -16.87
C VAL A 342 -1.41 1.85 -16.93
N LEU A 343 -0.93 2.26 -18.09
CA LEU A 343 -0.40 3.61 -18.34
C LEU A 343 -1.37 4.35 -19.28
N ASP A 344 -1.89 5.47 -18.83
CA ASP A 344 -2.53 6.47 -19.68
C ASP A 344 -1.43 7.26 -20.40
N VAL A 345 -1.18 6.93 -21.66
CA VAL A 345 -0.04 7.51 -22.41
C VAL A 345 -0.21 8.98 -22.75
N ARG A 346 -1.42 9.55 -22.61
CA ARG A 346 -1.72 10.95 -22.93
C ARG A 346 -1.38 11.89 -21.79
N GLU A 347 -1.60 11.45 -20.56
CA GLU A 347 -1.30 12.19 -19.33
C GLU A 347 -0.05 11.68 -18.59
N ALA A 348 0.59 10.62 -19.10
CA ALA A 348 1.69 9.90 -18.44
C ALA A 348 1.36 9.36 -17.03
N GLN A 349 0.08 9.15 -16.71
CA GLN A 349 -0.35 8.59 -15.43
C GLN A 349 -0.31 7.06 -15.45
N GLN A 350 0.29 6.44 -14.43
CA GLN A 350 0.29 4.98 -14.26
C GLN A 350 -0.64 4.56 -13.13
N LYS A 351 -1.25 3.39 -13.28
CA LYS A 351 -2.05 2.69 -12.28
C LYS A 351 -1.60 1.25 -12.17
N ILE A 352 -1.33 0.78 -10.95
CA ILE A 352 -0.87 -0.59 -10.68
C ILE A 352 -1.84 -1.35 -9.78
N TYR A 353 -2.15 -2.59 -10.16
CA TYR A 353 -2.97 -3.55 -9.41
C TYR A 353 -2.16 -4.83 -9.14
N PHE A 354 -2.23 -5.37 -7.93
CA PHE A 354 -1.53 -6.60 -7.54
C PHE A 354 -2.48 -7.73 -7.19
N ASN A 355 -2.17 -8.96 -7.62
CA ASN A 355 -2.62 -10.17 -6.95
C ASN A 355 -1.45 -10.85 -6.24
N TYR A 356 -1.71 -11.44 -5.08
CA TYR A 356 -0.71 -12.22 -4.33
C TYR A 356 -1.11 -13.69 -4.28
N PRO A 357 -0.12 -14.62 -4.25
CA PRO A 357 -0.42 -16.04 -4.25
C PRO A 357 -1.29 -16.48 -3.06
N GLY A 358 -2.22 -17.39 -3.32
CA GLY A 358 -3.05 -18.03 -2.29
C GLY A 358 -4.54 -17.95 -2.60
N PRO A 359 -5.25 -16.87 -2.17
CA PRO A 359 -6.66 -16.69 -2.48
C PRO A 359 -6.90 -16.51 -4.00
N PRO A 360 -8.13 -16.72 -4.48
CA PRO A 360 -8.51 -16.31 -5.84
C PRO A 360 -8.24 -14.82 -6.04
N ALA A 361 -7.77 -14.46 -7.24
CA ALA A 361 -7.49 -13.07 -7.56
C ALA A 361 -8.74 -12.18 -7.41
N PRO A 362 -8.67 -11.06 -6.67
CA PRO A 362 -9.81 -10.17 -6.51
C PRO A 362 -10.14 -9.48 -7.85
N ALA A 363 -11.43 -9.29 -8.11
CA ALA A 363 -11.85 -8.47 -9.23
C ALA A 363 -11.43 -7.01 -9.02
N VAL A 364 -10.87 -6.41 -10.07
CA VAL A 364 -10.68 -4.96 -10.15
C VAL A 364 -11.95 -4.37 -10.74
N THR A 365 -12.51 -3.40 -10.04
CA THR A 365 -13.72 -2.65 -10.45
C THR A 365 -13.46 -1.17 -10.15
N ASP A 366 -12.38 -0.64 -10.71
CA ASP A 366 -11.88 0.70 -10.43
C ASP A 366 -12.55 1.71 -11.36
N THR A 367 -13.63 2.32 -10.87
CA THR A 367 -14.35 3.40 -11.54
C THR A 367 -13.71 4.78 -11.34
N ASP A 368 -12.65 4.88 -10.56
CA ASP A 368 -11.93 6.13 -10.28
C ASP A 368 -10.49 6.10 -10.84
N ALA A 369 -10.23 5.17 -11.77
CA ALA A 369 -8.89 4.78 -12.21
C ALA A 369 -8.10 5.91 -12.90
N PHE A 370 -8.72 6.82 -13.66
CA PHE A 370 -8.00 8.00 -14.16
C PHE A 370 -8.87 9.25 -14.20
N ALA A 371 -8.41 10.31 -13.53
CA ALA A 371 -9.01 11.65 -13.52
C ALA A 371 -8.52 12.49 -14.71
N THR A 372 -8.66 11.94 -15.92
CA THR A 372 -7.96 12.39 -17.13
C THR A 372 -8.89 12.59 -18.34
N CYS A 373 -10.13 12.99 -18.06
CA CYS A 373 -11.13 13.29 -19.08
C CYS A 373 -10.79 14.59 -19.85
N PRO A 374 -11.11 14.68 -21.16
CA PRO A 374 -10.85 15.87 -21.98
C PRO A 374 -11.76 17.08 -21.65
#